data_AF-A0A0F8ZGA5-F1
#
_entry.id   AF-A0A0F8ZGA5-F1
#
_cell.length_a   1.000
_cell.length_b   1.000
_cell.length_c   1.000
_cell.angle_alpha   90.00
_cell.angle_beta   90.00
_cell.angle_gamma   90.00
#
_symmetry.space_group_name_H-M   'P 1'
#
loop_
_entity.id
_entity.type
_entity.pdbx_description
1 polymer ?
#
loop_
_entity_poly.entity_id
_entity_poly.type
_entity_poly.pdbx_seq_one_letter_code
_entity_poly.pdbx_strand_id
1 'polypeptide(L)' 'AGFIMRVGSAAGIVSGHMVLTQLDDTEWVSSHAVKTLTTAGSVGGGDKSLSATLDRVRVTRTGTDTFDAGNIVAYYE' A
#
# COMPACT_ATOMS: atom_id res chain seq x y z
N ALA A 1 1.48 -5.42 -12.43
CA ALA A 1 2.00 -4.81 -11.19
C ALA A 1 0.83 -4.49 -10.26
N GLY A 2 0.92 -4.92 -9.01
CA GLY A 2 -0.09 -4.81 -7.96
C GLY A 2 -0.19 -6.08 -7.12
N PHE A 3 -0.88 -5.98 -6.00
CA PHE A 3 -1.05 -7.10 -5.06
C PHE A 3 -2.39 -7.79 -5.30
N ILE A 4 -2.49 -8.49 -6.42
CA ILE A 4 -3.76 -9.06 -6.89
C ILE A 4 -4.01 -10.40 -6.21
N MET A 5 -5.21 -10.56 -5.64
CA MET A 5 -5.73 -11.84 -5.17
C MET A 5 -7.00 -12.16 -5.97
N ARG A 6 -6.96 -13.24 -6.75
CA ARG A 6 -8.08 -13.64 -7.60
C ARG A 6 -9.10 -14.43 -6.81
N VAL A 7 -10.36 -14.01 -6.86
CA VAL A 7 -11.52 -14.78 -6.37
C VAL A 7 -12.46 -15.05 -7.54
N GLY A 8 -12.74 -16.33 -7.82
CA GLY A 8 -13.49 -16.74 -9.02
C GLY A 8 -15.01 -16.56 -8.93
N SER A 9 -15.54 -16.16 -7.77
CA SER A 9 -16.97 -15.98 -7.52
C SER A 9 -17.18 -14.87 -6.49
N ALA A 10 -18.23 -14.06 -6.65
CA ALA A 10 -18.61 -13.03 -5.68
C ALA A 10 -19.03 -13.62 -4.32
N ALA A 11 -19.46 -14.89 -4.29
CA ALA A 11 -19.74 -15.63 -3.04
C ALA A 11 -18.48 -16.32 -2.47
N GLY A 12 -17.32 -16.17 -3.11
CA GLY A 12 -16.08 -16.81 -2.69
C GLY A 12 -15.57 -16.23 -1.38
N ILE A 13 -15.61 -17.02 -0.32
CA ILE A 13 -14.97 -16.68 0.95
C ILE A 13 -13.47 -16.95 0.80
N VAL A 14 -12.63 -16.00 1.20
CA VAL A 14 -11.17 -16.15 1.16
C VAL A 14 -10.59 -15.86 2.54
N SER A 15 -9.63 -16.68 2.96
CA SER A 15 -8.91 -16.49 4.22
C SER A 15 -7.50 -17.04 4.13
N GLY A 16 -6.55 -16.41 4.81
CA GLY A 16 -5.15 -16.79 4.77
C GLY A 16 -4.27 -15.61 5.17
N HIS A 17 -3.07 -15.54 4.61
CA HIS A 17 -2.15 -14.45 4.88
C HIS A 17 -1.52 -13.90 3.59
N MET A 18 -1.16 -12.63 3.65
CA MET A 18 -0.31 -11.95 2.67
C MET A 18 0.81 -11.27 3.44
N VAL A 19 2.04 -11.45 2.98
CA VAL A 19 3.22 -10.72 3.45
C VAL A 19 3.63 -9.74 2.37
N LEU A 20 3.78 -8.48 2.75
CA LEU A 20 4.39 -7.44 1.93
C LEU A 20 5.83 -7.26 2.39
N THR A 21 6.76 -7.37 1.44
CA THR A 21 8.20 -7.17 1.67
C THR A 21 8.63 -5.97 0.86
N GLN A 22 9.24 -4.99 1.53
CA GLN A 22 9.93 -3.90 0.87
C GLN A 22 11.30 -4.42 0.41
N LEU A 23 11.56 -4.37 -0.90
CA LEU A 23 12.87 -4.76 -1.46
C LEU A 23 13.82 -3.55 -1.52
N ASP A 24 13.29 -2.37 -1.83
CA ASP A 24 14.00 -1.09 -1.81
C ASP A 24 13.07 0.08 -1.41
N ASP A 25 13.54 1.33 -1.53
CA ASP A 25 12.79 2.54 -1.14
C ASP A 25 11.39 2.66 -1.77
N THR A 26 11.16 2.06 -2.94
CA THR A 26 9.90 2.20 -3.68
C THR A 26 9.31 0.88 -4.16
N GLU A 27 10.07 -0.22 -4.15
CA GLU A 27 9.67 -1.52 -4.64
C GLU A 27 9.14 -2.39 -3.50
N TRP A 28 7.88 -2.78 -3.66
CA TRP A 28 7.19 -3.68 -2.75
C TRP A 28 6.79 -4.96 -3.46
N VAL A 29 7.06 -6.09 -2.83
CA VAL A 29 6.65 -7.41 -3.31
C VAL A 29 5.69 -8.04 -2.32
N SER A 30 4.59 -8.57 -2.85
CA SER A 30 3.63 -9.38 -2.11
C SER A 30 3.89 -10.88 -2.34
N SER A 31 3.76 -11.65 -1.28
CA SER A 31 3.61 -13.11 -1.31
C SER A 31 2.41 -13.49 -0.48
N HIS A 32 1.56 -14.39 -0.98
CA HIS A 32 0.37 -14.82 -0.25
C HIS A 32 0.09 -16.30 -0.42
N ALA A 33 -0.46 -16.89 0.64
CA ALA A 33 -1.06 -18.21 0.64
C ALA A 33 -2.42 -18.11 1.31
N VAL A 34 -3.46 -18.43 0.55
CA VAL A 34 -4.86 -18.31 0.99
C VAL A 34 -5.64 -19.58 0.66
N LYS A 35 -6.69 -19.83 1.43
CA LYS A 35 -7.78 -20.71 1.03
C LYS A 35 -8.91 -19.89 0.42
N THR A 36 -9.44 -20.38 -0.69
CA THR A 36 -10.67 -19.89 -1.32
C THR A 36 -11.75 -20.96 -1.13
N LEU A 37 -12.97 -20.53 -0.82
CA LEU A 37 -14.03 -21.40 -0.31
C LEU A 37 -13.51 -22.20 0.92
N THR A 38 -13.83 -23.49 1.01
CA THR A 38 -13.39 -24.39 2.08
C THR A 38 -12.26 -25.33 1.68
N THR A 39 -12.03 -25.55 0.38
CA THR A 39 -11.19 -26.68 -0.09
C THR A 39 -10.08 -26.30 -1.07
N ALA A 40 -10.08 -25.09 -1.64
CA ALA A 40 -9.11 -24.72 -2.67
C ALA A 40 -8.03 -23.79 -2.13
N GLY A 41 -6.77 -24.23 -2.17
CA GLY A 41 -5.62 -23.38 -1.90
C GLY A 41 -5.24 -22.52 -3.10
N SER A 42 -4.83 -21.28 -2.85
CA SER A 42 -4.27 -20.37 -3.83
C SER A 42 -2.99 -19.76 -3.27
N VAL A 43 -1.93 -19.80 -4.07
CA VAL A 43 -0.68 -19.11 -3.81
C VAL A 43 -0.43 -18.09 -4.90
N GLY A 44 0.22 -17.00 -4.55
CA GLY A 44 0.52 -15.96 -5.53
C GLY A 44 1.38 -14.86 -4.96
N GLY A 45 1.63 -13.87 -5.80
CA GLY A 45 2.42 -12.72 -5.47
C GLY A 45 2.33 -11.67 -6.56
N GLY A 46 3.02 -10.57 -6.34
CA GLY A 46 3.05 -9.45 -7.27
C GLY A 46 3.87 -8.31 -6.72
N ASP A 47 4.44 -7.53 -7.63
CA ASP A 47 5.29 -6.38 -7.37
C ASP A 47 4.54 -5.07 -7.60
N LYS A 48 4.97 -4.02 -6.90
CA LYS A 48 4.57 -2.65 -7.18
C LYS A 48 5.70 -1.71 -6.84
N SER A 49 6.25 -1.05 -7.85
CA SER A 49 7.02 0.17 -7.66
C SER A 49 6.07 1.35 -7.42
N LEU A 50 6.26 2.05 -6.31
CA LEU A 50 5.61 3.33 -6.05
C LEU A 50 6.13 4.38 -7.04
N SER A 51 5.27 5.32 -7.43
CA SER A 51 5.61 6.32 -8.45
C SER A 51 6.75 7.26 -8.03
N ALA A 52 7.02 7.36 -6.73
CA ALA A 52 8.22 7.93 -6.12
C ALA A 52 8.15 7.70 -4.60
N THR A 53 9.26 7.89 -3.88
CA THR A 53 9.22 8.25 -2.46
C THR A 53 8.45 9.56 -2.29
N LEU A 54 8.00 9.89 -1.08
CA LEU A 54 7.37 11.19 -0.83
C LEU A 54 8.40 12.31 -1.12
N ASP A 55 8.35 12.91 -2.31
CA ASP A 55 9.40 13.83 -2.78
C ASP A 55 9.16 15.28 -2.36
N ARG A 56 7.92 15.61 -1.97
CA ARG A 56 7.52 16.99 -1.73
C ARG A 56 6.31 17.12 -0.81
N VAL A 57 6.51 17.86 0.27
CA VAL A 57 5.44 18.47 1.06
C VAL A 57 5.26 19.92 0.60
N ARG A 58 4.05 20.29 0.13
CA ARG A 58 3.73 21.66 -0.24
C ARG A 58 2.78 22.27 0.80
N VAL A 59 3.31 23.13 1.66
CA VAL A 59 2.49 23.97 2.54
C VAL A 59 2.03 25.18 1.73
N THR A 60 0.71 25.30 1.51
CA THR A 60 0.12 26.43 0.79
C THR A 60 -0.82 27.17 1.71
N ARG A 61 -0.54 28.46 1.95
CA ARG A 61 -1.50 29.36 2.59
C ARG A 61 -2.51 29.84 1.55
N THR A 62 -3.79 29.76 1.90
CA THR A 62 -4.87 30.35 1.12
C THR A 62 -5.49 31.49 1.93
N GLY A 63 -5.51 32.71 1.40
CA GLY A 63 -6.06 33.88 2.08
C GLY A 63 -5.01 34.77 2.79
N THR A 64 -5.49 35.67 3.66
CA THR A 64 -4.71 36.79 4.22
C THR A 64 -4.08 36.52 5.59
N ASP A 65 -4.14 35.30 6.14
CA ASP A 65 -3.72 35.01 7.54
C ASP A 65 -2.24 34.64 7.71
N THR A 66 -1.47 35.43 8.46
CA THR A 66 -0.02 35.24 8.61
C THR A 66 0.34 33.93 9.30
N PHE A 67 1.38 33.25 8.79
CA PHE A 67 2.02 32.18 9.56
C PHE A 67 2.92 32.87 10.61
N ASP A 68 2.34 33.17 11.77
CA ASP A 68 3.04 33.83 12.87
C ASP A 68 3.41 32.86 14.00
N ALA A 69 4.71 32.70 14.19
CA ALA A 69 5.35 32.07 15.36
C ALA A 69 5.04 30.57 15.65
N GLY A 70 4.51 29.81 14.68
CA GLY A 70 4.35 28.36 14.79
C GLY A 70 5.50 27.53 14.17
N ASN A 71 5.57 26.24 14.52
CA ASN A 71 6.37 25.25 13.81
C ASN A 71 5.45 24.33 13.01
N ILE A 72 5.82 24.00 11.76
CA ILE A 72 5.25 22.85 11.04
C ILE A 72 6.28 21.74 11.11
N VAL A 73 5.93 20.65 11.80
CA VAL A 73 6.79 19.47 11.89
C VAL A 73 6.15 18.37 11.06
N ALA A 74 6.87 17.90 10.05
CA ALA A 74 6.51 16.74 9.25
C ALA A 74 7.53 15.63 9.52
N TYR A 75 7.03 14.44 9.84
CA TYR A 75 7.82 13.23 9.92
C TYR A 75 7.42 12.35 8.74
N TYR A 76 8.40 11.81 8.02
CA TYR A 76 8.20 10.84 6.95
C TYR A 76 9.17 9.68 7.13
N GLU A 77 8.75 8.50 6.66
CA GLU A 77 9.59 7.33 6.44
C GLU A 77 9.88 7.24 4.94
#